data_AF-A0A3D2RG32-F1
#
_entry.id   AF-A0A3D2RG32-F1
#
_cell.length_a   1.000
_cell.length_b   1.000
_cell.length_c   1.000
_cell.angle_alpha   90.00
_cell.angle_beta   90.00
_cell.angle_gamma   90.00
#
_symmetry.space_group_name_H-M   'P 1'
#
loop_
_entity.id
_entity.type
_entity.pdbx_description
1 polymer ?
#
loop_
_entity_poly.entity_id
_entity_poly.type
_entity_poly.pdbx_seq_one_letter_code
_entity_poly.pdbx_strand_id
1 'polypeptide(L)'
;TNLNIALRDIIWPRRLNGDYEIHHWGLEGPDDPLGRPQDWAMMAATTPFWHRENSKHRETEWLVRATYHITSAMTTTDPADVKRHMVAARELHTENVPVIVVGSPYHVWGASTSLGNVPNDGTSADVFRGWGRPVYHEQLYFKN
;
A
#
# COMPACT_ATOMS: atom_id res chain seq x y z
N THR A 1 12.33 -14.20 -17.25
CA THR A 1 11.15 -14.24 -16.35
C THR A 1 11.36 -15.04 -15.07
N ASN A 2 12.45 -15.81 -14.88
CA ASN A 2 12.64 -16.68 -13.71
C ASN A 2 13.62 -16.16 -12.64
N LEU A 3 14.33 -15.05 -12.86
CA LEU A 3 15.30 -14.54 -11.88
C LEU A 3 14.63 -13.87 -10.66
N ASN A 4 13.43 -13.29 -10.83
CA ASN A 4 12.79 -12.49 -9.78
C ASN A 4 12.07 -13.32 -8.70
N ILE A 5 11.48 -14.46 -9.05
CA ILE A 5 10.72 -15.27 -8.08
C ILE A 5 11.68 -15.93 -7.08
N ALA A 6 12.80 -16.49 -7.54
CA ALA A 6 13.80 -17.10 -6.67
C ALA A 6 14.47 -16.07 -5.72
N LEU A 7 14.69 -14.84 -6.18
CA LEU A 7 15.16 -13.74 -5.33
C LEU A 7 14.11 -13.34 -4.29
N ARG A 8 12.83 -13.26 -4.68
CA ARG A 8 11.72 -13.03 -3.75
C ARG A 8 11.67 -14.11 -2.68
N ASP A 9 11.84 -15.38 -3.03
CA ASP A 9 11.77 -16.50 -2.09
C ASP A 9 12.95 -16.55 -1.11
N ILE A 10 14.08 -15.91 -1.43
CA ILE A 10 15.21 -15.70 -0.50
C ILE A 10 14.96 -14.49 0.43
N ILE A 11 14.37 -13.42 -0.10
CA ILE A 11 14.15 -12.15 0.62
C ILE A 11 12.93 -12.24 1.54
N TRP A 12 11.87 -12.92 1.12
CA TRP A 12 10.59 -12.96 1.81
C TRP A 12 10.69 -13.58 3.22
N PRO A 13 11.38 -14.71 3.42
CA PRO A 13 11.60 -15.25 4.76
C PRO A 13 12.37 -14.29 5.66
N ARG A 14 13.38 -13.57 5.14
CA ARG A 14 14.13 -12.57 5.91
C ARG A 14 13.26 -11.38 6.30
N ARG A 15 12.47 -10.85 5.35
CA ARG A 15 11.46 -9.79 5.61
C ARG A 15 10.46 -10.23 6.68
N LEU A 16 9.93 -11.44 6.58
CA LEU A 16 8.99 -11.95 7.56
C LEU A 16 9.67 -12.16 8.92
N ASN A 17 10.88 -12.71 8.95
CA ASN A 17 11.60 -13.03 10.18
C ASN A 17 12.29 -11.82 10.85
N GLY A 18 12.27 -10.64 10.23
CA GLY A 18 12.97 -9.45 10.74
C GLY A 18 14.49 -9.51 10.58
N ASP A 19 15.00 -10.40 9.73
CA ASP A 19 16.44 -10.59 9.47
C ASP A 19 16.93 -9.62 8.38
N TYR A 20 16.83 -8.32 8.66
CA TYR A 20 17.29 -7.23 7.80
C TYR A 20 17.53 -5.94 8.59
N GLU A 21 18.49 -5.13 8.14
CA GLU A 21 18.72 -3.77 8.65
C GLU A 21 17.96 -2.72 7.82
N ILE A 22 18.00 -2.86 6.50
CA ILE A 22 17.28 -2.02 5.55
C ILE A 22 16.56 -2.93 4.56
N HIS A 23 15.26 -2.71 4.38
CA HIS A 23 14.46 -3.40 3.38
C HIS A 23 13.93 -2.40 2.35
N HIS A 24 14.36 -2.55 1.10
CA HIS A 24 13.76 -1.85 -0.03
C HIS A 24 12.63 -2.73 -0.60
N TRP A 25 11.42 -2.20 -0.63
CA TRP A 25 10.27 -2.83 -1.26
C TRP A 25 9.83 -2.07 -2.51
N GLY A 26 9.35 -2.79 -3.53
CA GLY A 26 8.68 -2.18 -4.68
C GLY A 26 7.29 -1.66 -4.32
N LEU A 27 6.56 -1.12 -5.30
CA LEU A 27 5.23 -0.51 -5.11
C LEU A 27 4.17 -1.40 -4.44
N GLU A 28 4.40 -2.69 -4.27
CA GLU A 28 3.50 -3.60 -3.55
C GLU A 28 3.22 -3.21 -2.08
N GLY A 29 4.01 -2.30 -1.50
CA GLY A 29 4.03 -2.00 -0.07
C GLY A 29 3.43 -0.67 0.44
N PRO A 30 3.03 0.31 -0.39
CA PRO A 30 2.35 1.49 0.17
C PRO A 30 1.30 2.17 -0.74
N ASP A 31 0.43 1.44 -1.44
CA ASP A 31 -0.50 2.08 -2.40
C ASP A 31 -1.68 2.79 -1.71
N ASP A 32 -2.57 2.01 -1.08
CA ASP A 32 -3.76 2.51 -0.40
C ASP A 32 -3.75 2.01 1.05
N PRO A 33 -3.52 2.88 2.05
CA PRO A 33 -3.55 2.51 3.46
C PRO A 33 -4.93 2.06 3.95
N LEU A 34 -6.01 2.28 3.18
CA LEU A 34 -7.34 1.73 3.47
C LEU A 34 -7.57 0.38 2.76
N GLY A 35 -6.92 0.15 1.62
CA GLY A 35 -6.96 -1.14 0.90
C GLY A 35 -6.03 -2.20 1.49
N ARG A 36 -4.90 -1.79 2.08
CA ARG A 36 -3.94 -2.67 2.78
C ARG A 36 -3.45 -2.03 4.10
N PRO A 37 -4.34 -1.87 5.10
CA PRO A 37 -3.99 -1.22 6.36
C PRO A 37 -2.89 -1.96 7.14
N GLN A 38 -2.73 -3.27 6.95
CA GLN A 38 -1.69 -4.06 7.60
C GLN A 38 -0.26 -3.66 7.21
N ASP A 39 -0.08 -2.96 6.09
CA ASP A 39 1.25 -2.47 5.68
C ASP A 39 1.65 -1.18 6.43
N TRP A 40 0.68 -0.53 7.10
CA TRP A 40 0.84 0.78 7.72
C TRP A 40 0.44 0.85 9.20
N ALA A 41 -0.35 -0.12 9.67
CA ALA A 41 -0.97 -0.10 10.99
C ALA A 41 -0.82 -1.43 11.73
N MET A 42 -1.04 -1.38 13.05
CA MET A 42 -1.00 -2.53 13.95
C MET A 42 -2.25 -3.41 13.82
N MET A 43 -2.47 -3.96 12.63
CA MET A 43 -3.68 -4.75 12.31
C MET A 43 -3.61 -6.19 12.86
N ALA A 44 -2.43 -6.66 13.25
CA ALA A 44 -2.16 -7.98 13.81
C ALA A 44 -0.86 -7.97 14.63
N ALA A 45 -0.58 -9.05 15.35
CA ALA A 45 0.57 -9.16 16.25
C ALA A 45 1.93 -8.96 15.57
N THR A 46 2.03 -9.20 14.27
CA THR A 46 3.29 -9.09 13.50
C THR A 46 3.23 -8.04 12.41
N THR A 47 2.23 -7.15 12.43
CA THR A 47 2.08 -6.08 11.45
C THR A 47 2.17 -4.71 12.13
N PRO A 48 2.73 -3.69 11.45
CA PRO A 48 3.32 -3.78 10.12
C PRO A 48 4.64 -4.56 10.12
N PHE A 49 4.97 -5.22 9.01
CA PHE A 49 6.11 -6.15 8.93
C PHE A 49 7.46 -5.48 9.22
N TRP A 50 7.55 -4.17 9.01
CA TRP A 50 8.72 -3.33 9.30
C TRP A 50 8.85 -2.91 10.77
N HIS A 51 7.86 -3.26 11.61
CA HIS A 51 7.91 -3.00 13.05
C HIS A 51 7.24 -4.12 13.86
N ARG A 52 7.73 -5.35 13.66
CA ARG A 52 7.08 -6.59 14.12
C ARG A 52 6.90 -6.70 15.65
N GLU A 53 7.78 -6.08 16.44
CA GLU A 53 7.72 -6.13 17.91
C GLU A 53 6.93 -4.96 18.53
N ASN A 54 6.15 -4.22 17.74
CA ASN A 54 5.51 -2.95 18.15
C ASN A 54 4.79 -2.95 19.51
N SER A 55 4.15 -4.06 19.88
CA SER A 55 3.44 -4.23 21.15
C SER A 55 4.34 -4.24 22.39
N LYS A 56 5.66 -4.36 22.23
CA LYS A 56 6.64 -4.48 23.32
C LYS A 56 7.42 -3.21 23.60
N HIS A 57 7.24 -2.18 22.78
CA HIS A 57 8.11 -1.00 22.72
C HIS A 57 7.34 0.27 23.05
N ARG A 58 7.85 1.12 23.96
CA ARG A 58 7.18 2.39 24.35
C ARG A 58 7.26 3.44 23.24
N GLU A 59 8.24 3.33 22.35
CA GLU A 59 8.42 4.16 21.16
C GLU A 59 7.29 4.01 20.11
N THR A 60 6.29 3.16 20.33
CA THR A 60 5.19 2.92 19.39
C THR A 60 3.91 3.70 19.67
N GLU A 61 3.91 4.63 20.63
CA GLU A 61 2.71 5.45 20.91
C GLU A 61 2.19 6.18 19.66
N TRP A 62 3.10 6.69 18.81
CA TRP A 62 2.72 7.33 17.55
C TRP A 62 2.03 6.33 16.60
N LEU A 63 2.50 5.08 16.55
CA LEU A 63 1.97 4.04 15.69
C LEU A 63 0.61 3.53 16.19
N VAL A 64 0.40 3.49 17.51
CA VAL A 64 -0.92 3.24 18.12
C VAL A 64 -1.91 4.32 17.69
N ARG A 65 -1.51 5.60 17.76
CA ARG A 65 -2.37 6.72 17.31
C ARG A 65 -2.62 6.66 15.81
N ALA A 66 -1.61 6.35 15.01
CA ALA A 66 -1.77 6.21 13.57
C ALA A 66 -2.72 5.06 13.22
N THR A 67 -2.62 3.93 13.93
CA THR A 67 -3.53 2.78 13.82
C THR A 67 -4.96 3.19 14.16
N TYR A 68 -5.17 3.95 15.24
CA TYR A 68 -6.49 4.52 15.58
C TYR A 68 -7.06 5.37 14.44
N HIS A 69 -6.26 6.25 13.84
CA HIS A 69 -6.73 7.09 12.73
C HIS A 69 -7.07 6.27 11.48
N ILE A 70 -6.22 5.31 11.09
CA ILE A 70 -6.46 4.44 9.93
C ILE A 70 -7.74 3.62 10.15
N THR A 71 -7.87 2.95 11.29
CA THR A 71 -9.08 2.16 11.61
C THR A 71 -10.33 3.03 11.69
N SER A 72 -10.25 4.25 12.23
CA SER A 72 -11.39 5.19 12.25
C SER A 72 -11.82 5.57 10.83
N ALA A 73 -10.86 5.87 9.95
CA ALA A 73 -11.12 6.18 8.54
C ALA A 73 -11.81 5.01 7.80
N MET A 74 -11.47 3.75 8.15
CA MET A 74 -12.11 2.56 7.58
C MET A 74 -13.57 2.36 8.03
N THR A 75 -13.98 2.98 9.15
CA THR A 75 -15.32 2.78 9.76
C THR A 75 -16.32 3.88 9.45
N THR A 76 -15.90 4.94 8.75
CA THR A 76 -16.75 6.07 8.38
C THR A 76 -16.98 6.13 6.88
N THR A 77 -18.15 6.63 6.48
CA THR A 77 -18.50 6.91 5.09
C THR A 77 -18.46 8.40 4.75
N ASP A 78 -18.26 9.28 5.75
CA ASP A 78 -18.12 10.72 5.54
C ASP A 78 -16.73 11.04 4.97
N PRO A 79 -16.63 11.55 3.73
CA PRO A 79 -15.35 11.88 3.12
C PRO A 79 -14.53 12.92 3.90
N ALA A 80 -15.19 13.83 4.62
CA ALA A 80 -14.51 14.84 5.43
C ALA A 80 -13.80 14.19 6.63
N ASP A 81 -14.45 13.21 7.27
CA ASP A 81 -13.85 12.45 8.37
C ASP A 81 -12.75 11.50 7.87
N VAL A 82 -12.96 10.81 6.75
CA VAL A 82 -11.90 10.01 6.11
C VAL A 82 -10.66 10.88 5.91
N LYS A 83 -10.83 12.06 5.28
CA LYS A 83 -9.73 12.99 5.05
C LYS A 83 -9.06 13.43 6.35
N ARG A 84 -9.83 13.81 7.37
CA ARG A 84 -9.32 14.26 8.68
C ARG A 84 -8.45 13.18 9.33
N HIS A 85 -8.95 11.95 9.39
CA HIS A 85 -8.21 10.83 9.97
C HIS A 85 -6.97 10.47 9.14
N MET A 86 -7.08 10.42 7.82
CA MET A 86 -5.94 10.09 6.96
C MET A 86 -4.85 11.16 6.96
N VAL A 87 -5.19 12.44 7.12
CA VAL A 87 -4.21 13.52 7.32
C VAL A 87 -3.44 13.33 8.63
N ALA A 88 -4.14 13.06 9.73
CA ALA A 88 -3.50 12.82 11.02
C ALA A 88 -2.59 11.58 11.01
N ALA A 89 -3.04 10.49 10.37
CA ALA A 89 -2.20 9.30 10.18
C ALA A 89 -0.93 9.62 9.37
N ARG A 90 -1.06 10.39 8.29
CA ARG A 90 0.07 10.83 7.46
C ARG A 90 1.06 11.68 8.24
N GLU A 91 0.58 12.62 9.05
CA GLU A 91 1.44 13.48 9.88
C GLU A 91 2.28 12.66 10.85
N LEU A 92 1.66 11.71 11.57
CA LEU A 92 2.37 10.79 12.46
C LEU A 92 3.45 9.97 11.73
N HIS A 93 3.14 9.45 10.53
CA HIS A 93 4.13 8.74 9.71
C HIS A 93 5.24 9.67 9.19
N THR A 94 4.92 10.93 8.88
CA THR A 94 5.89 11.90 8.38
C THR A 94 6.87 12.33 9.48
N GLU A 95 6.37 12.52 10.70
CA GLU A 95 7.19 12.93 11.85
C GLU A 95 8.13 11.82 12.32
N ASN A 96 7.68 10.56 12.27
CA ASN A 96 8.44 9.41 12.79
C ASN A 96 9.25 8.66 11.72
N VAL A 97 9.00 8.95 10.43
CA VAL A 97 9.74 8.45 9.26
C VAL A 97 10.01 6.93 9.33
N PRO A 98 8.97 6.07 9.44
CA PRO A 98 9.17 4.62 9.42
C PRO A 98 9.64 4.11 8.05
N VAL A 99 9.43 4.91 7.00
CA VAL A 99 9.71 4.58 5.60
C VAL A 99 10.24 5.81 4.89
N ILE A 100 11.30 5.63 4.10
CA ILE A 100 11.81 6.66 3.19
C ILE A 100 11.34 6.32 1.78
N VAL A 101 10.47 7.17 1.23
CA VAL A 101 9.96 7.02 -0.14
C VAL A 101 11.05 7.48 -1.11
N VAL A 102 11.66 6.54 -1.83
CA VAL A 102 12.75 6.80 -2.79
C VAL A 102 12.26 7.27 -4.17
N GLY A 103 10.96 7.22 -4.42
CA GLY A 103 10.32 7.71 -5.64
C GLY A 103 8.93 7.13 -5.85
N SER A 104 8.20 7.68 -6.81
CA SER A 104 6.96 7.12 -7.33
C SER A 104 7.10 7.03 -8.85
N PRO A 105 7.14 5.83 -9.44
CA PRO A 105 7.31 5.70 -10.88
C PRO A 105 5.99 6.05 -11.59
N TYR A 106 6.10 6.74 -12.72
CA TYR A 106 4.98 6.90 -13.62
C TYR A 106 4.68 5.54 -14.27
N HIS A 107 3.44 5.06 -14.14
CA HIS A 107 3.03 3.80 -14.76
C HIS A 107 2.65 4.04 -16.23
N VAL A 108 3.55 3.69 -17.14
CA VAL A 108 3.25 3.68 -18.57
C VAL A 108 2.39 2.46 -18.89
N TRP A 109 1.22 2.69 -19.48
CA TRP A 109 0.30 1.65 -19.87
C TRP A 109 -0.31 1.98 -21.25
N GLY A 110 -0.88 0.98 -21.91
CA GLY A 110 -1.52 1.17 -23.20
C GLY A 110 -2.49 0.04 -23.51
N ALA A 111 -3.50 0.34 -24.32
CA ALA A 111 -4.46 -0.62 -24.81
C ALA A 111 -4.67 -0.43 -26.32
N SER A 112 -5.18 -1.48 -26.97
CA SER A 112 -5.57 -1.38 -28.38
C SER A 112 -6.62 -0.28 -28.57
N THR A 113 -6.49 0.50 -29.64
CA THR A 113 -7.49 1.51 -30.01
C THR A 113 -8.85 0.89 -30.34
N SER A 114 -8.87 -0.40 -30.70
CA SER A 114 -10.08 -1.19 -30.92
C SER A 114 -10.84 -1.53 -29.64
N LEU A 115 -10.24 -1.36 -28.45
CA LEU A 115 -10.92 -1.64 -27.18
C LEU A 115 -11.69 -0.41 -26.67
N GLY A 116 -12.93 -0.63 -26.25
CA GLY A 116 -13.82 0.30 -25.58
C GLY A 116 -13.84 0.09 -24.06
N ASN A 117 -14.28 1.14 -23.34
CA ASN A 117 -14.36 1.20 -21.88
C ASN A 117 -13.03 0.99 -21.12
N VAL A 118 -11.90 1.10 -21.82
CA VAL A 118 -10.58 1.12 -21.19
C VAL A 118 -10.44 2.45 -20.42
N PRO A 119 -9.95 2.45 -19.15
CA PRO A 119 -9.54 3.67 -18.43
C PRO A 119 -8.57 4.52 -19.26
N ASN A 120 -8.47 5.82 -19.00
CA ASN A 120 -7.54 6.70 -19.75
C ASN A 120 -6.17 6.82 -19.05
N ASP A 121 -6.12 6.43 -17.79
CA ASP A 121 -4.99 6.49 -16.89
C ASP A 121 -4.71 5.12 -16.27
N GLY A 122 -3.46 4.96 -15.87
CA GLY A 122 -2.94 3.78 -15.19
C GLY A 122 -2.46 4.18 -13.81
N THR A 123 -2.39 3.21 -12.91
CA THR A 123 -1.79 3.40 -11.59
C THR A 123 -0.77 2.31 -11.37
N SER A 124 0.29 2.62 -10.63
CA SER A 124 1.17 1.58 -10.12
C SER A 124 0.47 0.71 -9.07
N ALA A 125 -0.69 1.14 -8.59
CA ALA A 125 -1.34 0.50 -7.47
C ALA A 125 -1.94 -0.86 -7.80
N ASP A 126 -1.53 -1.88 -7.05
CA ASP A 126 -2.02 -3.25 -7.23
C ASP A 126 -3.50 -3.37 -6.84
N VAL A 127 -3.96 -2.51 -5.92
CA VAL A 127 -5.37 -2.42 -5.49
C VAL A 127 -6.32 -2.18 -6.67
N PHE A 128 -5.85 -1.49 -7.71
CA PHE A 128 -6.60 -1.25 -8.94
C PHE A 128 -6.06 -2.02 -10.15
N ARG A 129 -5.20 -3.03 -9.92
CA ARG A 129 -4.63 -3.92 -10.95
C ARG A 129 -3.94 -3.18 -12.10
N GLY A 130 -3.29 -2.06 -11.81
CA GLY A 130 -2.59 -1.28 -12.84
C GLY A 130 -3.43 -0.21 -13.53
N TRP A 131 -4.74 -0.12 -13.26
CA TRP A 131 -5.67 0.79 -13.93
C TRP A 131 -6.04 1.99 -13.06
N GLY A 132 -6.17 3.18 -13.66
CA GLY A 132 -6.52 4.41 -12.93
C GLY A 132 -7.88 4.38 -12.22
N ARG A 133 -8.71 3.36 -12.53
CA ARG A 133 -9.95 3.05 -11.82
C ARG A 133 -10.19 1.53 -11.84
N PRO A 134 -10.94 0.98 -10.87
CA PRO A 134 -11.38 -0.41 -10.93
C PRO A 134 -12.28 -0.61 -12.16
N VAL A 135 -11.80 -1.44 -13.09
CA VAL A 135 -12.60 -1.99 -14.20
C VAL A 135 -12.44 -3.51 -14.15
N TYR A 136 -13.49 -4.23 -14.49
CA TYR A 136 -13.46 -5.68 -14.65
C TYR A 136 -13.27 -6.03 -16.13
N HIS A 137 -12.64 -7.17 -16.43
CA HIS A 137 -12.32 -7.56 -17.81
C HIS A 137 -13.59 -7.69 -18.67
N GLU A 138 -14.70 -8.07 -18.03
CA GLU A 138 -16.04 -8.24 -18.59
C GLU A 138 -16.68 -6.91 -19.03
N GLN A 139 -16.14 -5.77 -18.56
CA GLN A 139 -16.63 -4.45 -18.95
C GLN A 139 -15.89 -3.90 -20.20
N LEU A 140 -14.83 -4.57 -20.65
CA LEU A 140 -14.11 -4.21 -21.87
C LEU A 140 -14.81 -4.83 -23.09
N TYR A 141 -14.81 -4.12 -24.20
CA TYR A 141 -15.43 -4.59 -25.45
C TYR A 141 -14.63 -4.14 -26.67
N PHE A 142 -14.86 -4.79 -27.81
CA PHE A 142 -14.34 -4.32 -29.10
C PHE A 142 -15.29 -3.28 -29.69
N LYS A 143 -14.76 -2.11 -30.05
CA LYS A 143 -15.49 -1.08 -30.79
C LYS A 143 -15.86 -1.62 -32.17
N ASN A 144 -17.07 -1.30 -32.61
CA ASN A 144 -17.51 -1.52 -33.99
C ASN A 144 -16.85 -0.53 -34.95
#